data_AF-A0A836LJW1-F1
#
_entry.id   AF-A0A836LJW1-F1
#
_cell.length_a   1.000
_cell.length_b   1.000
_cell.length_c   1.000
_cell.angle_alpha   90.00
_cell.angle_beta   90.00
_cell.angle_gamma   90.00
#
_symmetry.space_group_name_H-M   'P 1'
#
loop_
_entity.id
_entity.type
_entity.pdbx_description
1 polymer ?
#
loop_
_entity_poly.entity_id
_entity_poly.type
_entity_poly.pdbx_seq_one_letter_code
_entity_poly.pdbx_strand_id
1 'polypeptide(L)'
;MSLESDRQQFARYVLEISQVQRNHVADRVEQLAQHESLSWQYFIGCVASSTGGVLAAFKAWGPRHIFKNSMYYARPLPPAISMGVVLYGIMFTCRGMLMRNRICIMIEDYEYELKRVKAHHCEEGVTQLAWLEFVLDQLKQGSERRFDFQKLREDPTIR
;
A
#
# COMPACT_ATOMS: atom_id res chain seq x y z
N MET A 1 26.60 36.89 16.37
CA MET A 1 27.26 35.61 16.06
C MET A 1 26.45 34.37 16.44
N SER A 2 25.36 34.45 17.22
CA SER A 2 24.54 33.26 17.59
C SER A 2 23.45 32.89 16.55
N LEU A 3 22.83 33.88 15.90
CA LEU A 3 21.68 33.65 15.00
C LEU A 3 21.97 32.81 13.74
N GLU A 4 23.18 32.90 13.18
CA GLU A 4 23.58 32.06 12.03
C GLU A 4 23.84 30.61 12.44
N SER A 5 24.37 30.40 13.65
CA SER A 5 24.55 29.06 14.22
C SER A 5 23.20 28.39 14.47
N ASP A 6 22.23 29.13 15.03
CA ASP A 6 20.88 28.60 15.33
C ASP A 6 20.12 28.25 14.04
N ARG A 7 20.24 29.08 12.99
CA ARG A 7 19.66 28.78 11.67
C ARG A 7 20.28 27.55 11.03
N GLN A 8 21.60 27.40 11.07
CA GLN A 8 22.28 26.23 10.52
C GLN A 8 21.92 24.95 11.31
N GLN A 9 21.77 25.06 12.63
CA GLN A 9 21.36 23.93 13.47
C GLN A 9 19.91 23.51 13.20
N PHE A 10 19.02 24.47 13.00
CA PHE A 10 17.64 24.21 12.60
C PHE A 10 17.55 23.59 11.19
N ALA A 11 18.32 24.09 10.22
CA ALA A 11 18.37 23.51 8.88
C ALA A 11 18.84 22.05 8.90
N ARG A 12 19.88 21.72 9.68
CA ARG A 12 20.32 20.32 9.87
C ARG A 12 19.24 19.45 10.51
N TYR A 13 18.56 19.97 11.53
CA TYR A 13 17.46 19.27 12.18
C TYR A 13 16.31 18.95 11.20
N VAL A 14 15.92 19.93 10.38
CA VAL A 14 14.90 19.72 9.34
C VAL A 14 15.37 18.71 8.30
N LEU A 15 16.65 18.72 7.92
CA LEU A 15 17.23 17.76 6.98
C LEU A 15 17.18 16.32 7.52
N GLU A 16 17.58 16.12 8.78
CA GLU A 16 17.54 14.80 9.44
C GLU A 16 16.12 14.25 9.53
N ILE A 17 15.15 15.07 9.94
CA ILE A 17 13.73 14.67 9.97
C ILE A 17 13.23 14.34 8.58
N SER A 18 13.55 15.17 7.60
CA SER A 18 13.13 14.98 6.21
C SER A 18 13.62 13.65 5.67
N GLN A 19 14.86 13.28 5.97
CA GLN A 19 15.44 12.00 5.54
C GLN A 19 14.72 10.80 6.18
N VAL A 20 14.43 10.85 7.48
CA VAL A 20 13.69 9.78 8.17
C VAL A 20 12.27 9.66 7.61
N GLN A 21 11.58 10.78 7.41
CA GLN A 21 10.24 10.80 6.83
C GLN A 21 10.23 10.23 5.40
N ARG A 22 11.20 10.60 4.56
CA ARG A 22 11.33 10.06 3.19
C ARG A 22 11.52 8.57 3.19
N ASN A 23 12.43 8.06 4.00
CA ASN A 23 12.67 6.62 4.09
C ASN A 23 11.39 5.88 4.53
N HIS A 24 10.70 6.40 5.54
CA HIS A 24 9.47 5.77 6.02
C HIS A 24 8.34 5.82 4.99
N VAL A 25 8.15 6.94 4.28
CA VAL A 25 7.19 7.06 3.17
C VAL A 25 7.57 6.09 2.04
N ALA A 26 8.84 6.07 1.61
CA ALA A 26 9.32 5.20 0.55
C ALA A 26 9.11 3.71 0.87
N ASP A 27 9.40 3.28 2.10
CA ASP A 27 9.17 1.90 2.55
C ASP A 27 7.70 1.50 2.45
N ARG A 28 6.78 2.41 2.79
CA ARG A 28 5.33 2.15 2.71
C ARG A 28 4.83 2.12 1.28
N VAL A 29 5.33 3.02 0.43
CA VAL A 29 5.02 3.02 -1.01
C VAL A 29 5.55 1.74 -1.68
N GLU A 30 6.75 1.28 -1.28
CA GLU A 30 7.32 0.01 -1.73
C GLU A 30 6.44 -1.18 -1.31
N GLN A 31 5.98 -1.21 -0.06
CA GLN A 31 5.02 -2.24 0.41
C GLN A 31 3.71 -2.24 -0.40
N LEU A 32 3.20 -1.07 -0.76
CA LEU A 32 2.01 -0.95 -1.59
C LEU A 32 2.25 -1.50 -3.00
N ALA A 33 3.39 -1.17 -3.63
CA ALA A 33 3.77 -1.71 -4.92
C ALA A 33 4.00 -3.24 -4.90
N GLN A 34 4.61 -3.76 -3.83
CA GLN A 34 4.73 -5.20 -3.61
C GLN A 34 3.35 -5.85 -3.49
N HIS A 35 2.41 -5.25 -2.75
CA HIS A 35 1.05 -5.77 -2.65
C HIS A 35 0.40 -5.90 -4.04
N GLU A 36 0.58 -4.91 -4.91
CA GLU A 36 0.08 -4.97 -6.28
C GLU A 36 0.72 -6.07 -7.12
N SER A 37 2.02 -6.33 -6.94
CA SER A 37 2.73 -7.42 -7.63
C SER A 37 2.25 -8.81 -7.19
N LEU A 38 1.73 -8.94 -5.98
CA LEU A 38 1.26 -10.21 -5.40
C LEU A 38 -0.20 -10.54 -5.79
N SER A 39 -0.83 -9.74 -6.66
CA SER A 39 -2.19 -9.95 -7.16
C SER A 39 -2.48 -11.42 -7.56
N TRP A 40 -1.55 -12.06 -8.25
CA TRP A 40 -1.69 -13.46 -8.66
C TRP A 40 -1.73 -14.45 -7.49
N GLN A 41 -0.96 -14.19 -6.43
CA GLN A 41 -0.97 -15.04 -5.24
C GLN A 41 -2.29 -14.89 -4.47
N TYR A 42 -2.81 -13.67 -4.36
CA TYR A 42 -4.14 -13.43 -3.78
C TYR A 42 -5.23 -14.14 -4.58
N PHE A 43 -5.16 -14.10 -5.92
CA PHE A 43 -6.10 -14.77 -6.79
C PHE A 43 -6.12 -16.29 -6.56
N ILE A 44 -4.95 -16.92 -6.65
CA ILE A 44 -4.81 -18.37 -6.43
C ILE A 44 -5.27 -18.74 -5.01
N GLY A 45 -4.89 -17.98 -4.00
CA GLY A 45 -5.28 -18.24 -2.61
C GLY A 45 -6.80 -18.17 -2.39
N CYS A 46 -7.47 -17.14 -2.91
CA CYS A 46 -8.92 -16.98 -2.80
C CYS A 46 -9.68 -18.08 -3.55
N VAL A 47 -9.26 -18.45 -4.75
CA VAL A 47 -9.90 -19.52 -5.54
C VAL A 47 -9.66 -20.89 -4.92
N ALA A 48 -8.44 -21.18 -4.46
CA ALA A 48 -8.11 -22.44 -3.83
C ALA A 48 -8.83 -22.62 -2.49
N SER A 49 -8.91 -21.56 -1.67
CA SER A 49 -9.61 -21.59 -0.38
C SER A 49 -11.12 -21.74 -0.54
N SER A 50 -11.76 -21.03 -1.47
CA SER A 50 -13.20 -21.18 -1.71
C SER A 50 -13.54 -22.57 -2.23
N THR A 51 -12.76 -23.06 -3.20
CA THR A 51 -12.97 -24.38 -3.80
C THR A 51 -12.69 -25.50 -2.79
N GLY A 52 -11.59 -25.41 -2.06
CA GLY A 52 -11.22 -26.38 -1.01
C GLY A 52 -12.20 -26.39 0.15
N GLY A 53 -12.67 -25.21 0.60
CA GLY A 53 -13.65 -25.07 1.67
C GLY A 53 -15.00 -25.68 1.30
N VAL A 54 -15.50 -25.43 0.09
CA VAL A 54 -16.74 -26.04 -0.41
C VAL A 54 -16.57 -27.55 -0.49
N LEU A 55 -15.48 -28.06 -1.07
CA LEU A 55 -15.23 -29.50 -1.15
C LEU A 55 -15.13 -30.17 0.22
N ALA A 56 -14.48 -29.53 1.20
CA ALA A 56 -14.38 -30.03 2.57
C ALA A 56 -15.74 -30.06 3.27
N ALA A 57 -16.55 -29.00 3.15
CA ALA A 57 -17.90 -28.94 3.69
C ALA A 57 -18.81 -30.00 3.06
N PHE A 58 -18.73 -30.18 1.73
CA PHE A 58 -19.44 -31.25 1.03
C PHE A 58 -18.95 -32.64 1.45
N LYS A 59 -17.67 -32.83 1.77
CA LYS A 59 -17.16 -34.11 2.28
C LYS A 59 -17.62 -34.39 3.72
N ALA A 60 -17.72 -33.37 4.56
CA ALA A 60 -18.09 -33.52 5.96
C ALA A 60 -19.61 -33.66 6.18
N TRP A 61 -20.42 -32.86 5.47
CA TRP A 61 -21.88 -32.80 5.63
C TRP A 61 -22.68 -33.27 4.40
N GLY A 62 -22.00 -33.66 3.32
CA GLY A 62 -22.67 -34.07 2.09
C GLY A 62 -23.39 -35.42 2.22
N PRO A 63 -24.54 -35.61 1.55
CA PRO A 63 -25.28 -36.86 1.61
C PRO A 63 -24.50 -37.99 0.95
N ARG A 64 -24.07 -39.00 1.74
CA ARG A 64 -23.21 -40.13 1.30
C ARG A 64 -23.74 -40.92 0.10
N HIS A 65 -25.03 -40.84 -0.19
CA HIS A 65 -25.69 -41.52 -1.32
C HIS A 65 -25.53 -40.80 -2.68
N ILE A 66 -25.27 -39.48 -2.69
CA ILE A 66 -25.05 -38.71 -3.93
C ILE A 66 -23.67 -39.00 -4.54
N PHE A 67 -22.73 -39.52 -3.74
CA PHE A 67 -21.36 -39.84 -4.14
C PHE A 67 -21.23 -41.00 -5.15
N LYS A 68 -22.31 -41.76 -5.41
CA LYS A 68 -22.32 -42.79 -6.47
C LYS A 68 -22.39 -42.21 -7.89
N ASN A 69 -22.84 -40.95 -8.07
CA ASN A 69 -22.89 -40.28 -9.37
C ASN A 69 -21.85 -39.15 -9.43
N SER A 70 -20.79 -39.35 -10.22
CA SER A 70 -19.67 -38.42 -10.40
C SER A 70 -20.08 -37.01 -10.84
N MET A 71 -21.20 -36.90 -11.57
CA MET A 71 -21.69 -35.63 -12.10
C MET A 71 -22.14 -34.62 -11.02
N TYR A 72 -22.60 -35.10 -9.85
CA TYR A 72 -23.00 -34.21 -8.75
C TYR A 72 -21.81 -33.62 -7.99
N TYR A 73 -20.62 -34.21 -8.13
CA TYR A 73 -19.37 -33.71 -7.53
C TYR A 73 -18.87 -32.44 -8.23
N ALA A 74 -19.18 -32.28 -9.52
CA ALA A 74 -18.75 -31.15 -10.33
C ALA A 74 -19.68 -29.94 -10.22
N ARG A 75 -20.95 -30.13 -9.83
CA ARG A 75 -21.94 -29.03 -9.72
C ARG A 75 -21.58 -27.90 -8.75
N PRO A 76 -20.97 -28.14 -7.56
CA PRO A 76 -20.61 -27.05 -6.66
C PRO A 76 -19.30 -26.34 -7.03
N LEU A 77 -18.51 -26.87 -7.98
CA LEU A 77 -17.24 -26.27 -8.38
C LEU A 77 -17.41 -24.90 -9.09
N PRO A 78 -18.27 -24.73 -10.11
CA PRO A 78 -18.45 -23.43 -10.76
C PRO A 78 -18.89 -22.33 -9.79
N PRO A 79 -19.88 -22.54 -8.88
CA PRO A 79 -20.21 -21.55 -7.86
C PRO A 79 -19.08 -21.27 -6.86
N ALA A 80 -18.30 -22.28 -6.46
CA ALA A 80 -17.19 -22.11 -5.53
C ALA A 80 -16.05 -21.27 -6.14
N ILE A 81 -15.74 -21.51 -7.42
CA ILE A 81 -14.75 -20.74 -8.16
C ILE A 81 -15.24 -19.31 -8.36
N SER A 82 -16.50 -19.10 -8.77
CA SER A 82 -17.05 -17.75 -8.94
C SER A 82 -17.01 -16.94 -7.64
N MET A 83 -17.35 -17.56 -6.51
CA MET A 83 -17.23 -16.93 -5.19
C MET A 83 -15.77 -16.60 -4.84
N GLY A 84 -14.83 -17.46 -5.19
CA GLY A 84 -13.40 -17.22 -5.02
C GLY A 84 -12.89 -16.01 -5.82
N VAL A 85 -13.35 -15.85 -7.06
CA VAL A 85 -13.03 -14.70 -7.91
C VAL A 85 -13.60 -13.40 -7.33
N VAL A 86 -14.85 -13.43 -6.84
CA VAL A 86 -15.47 -12.26 -6.18
C VAL A 86 -14.72 -11.90 -4.89
N LEU A 87 -14.39 -12.88 -4.06
CA LEU A 87 -13.61 -12.69 -2.83
C LEU A 87 -12.23 -12.11 -3.13
N TYR A 88 -11.56 -12.60 -4.17
CA TYR A 88 -10.30 -12.02 -4.64
C TYR A 88 -10.47 -10.53 -4.97
N GLY A 89 -11.49 -10.19 -5.78
CA GLY A 89 -11.76 -8.81 -6.17
C GLY A 89 -11.92 -7.90 -4.96
N ILE A 90 -12.73 -8.31 -3.98
CA ILE A 90 -12.96 -7.54 -2.75
C ILE A 90 -11.69 -7.44 -1.91
N MET A 91 -11.04 -8.57 -1.61
CA MET A 91 -9.88 -8.61 -0.73
C MET A 91 -8.70 -7.82 -1.29
N PHE A 92 -8.43 -7.97 -2.59
CA PHE A 92 -7.32 -7.29 -3.25
C PHE A 92 -7.57 -5.78 -3.35
N THR A 93 -8.76 -5.37 -3.81
CA THR A 93 -9.06 -3.94 -3.97
C THR A 93 -9.21 -3.21 -2.64
N CYS A 94 -9.95 -3.77 -1.66
CA CYS A 94 -10.12 -3.14 -0.35
C CYS A 94 -8.80 -3.04 0.40
N ARG A 95 -7.94 -4.07 0.34
CA ARG A 95 -6.63 -4.02 1.01
C ARG A 95 -5.71 -2.97 0.38
N GLY A 96 -5.68 -2.89 -0.95
CA GLY A 96 -4.95 -1.83 -1.66
C GLY A 96 -5.45 -0.43 -1.28
N MET A 97 -6.76 -0.22 -1.27
CA MET A 97 -7.36 1.06 -0.85
C MET A 97 -7.01 1.43 0.59
N LEU A 98 -7.06 0.48 1.54
CA LEU A 98 -6.69 0.74 2.94
C LEU A 98 -5.21 1.09 3.10
N MET A 99 -4.32 0.41 2.37
CA MET A 99 -2.89 0.71 2.38
C MET A 99 -2.64 2.11 1.81
N ARG A 100 -3.20 2.44 0.64
CA ARG A 100 -3.06 3.77 0.02
C ARG A 100 -3.58 4.86 0.94
N ASN A 101 -4.76 4.68 1.54
CA ASN A 101 -5.36 5.67 2.45
C ASN A 101 -4.48 5.93 3.69
N ARG A 102 -3.89 4.88 4.27
CA ARG A 102 -2.96 5.04 5.41
C ARG A 102 -1.71 5.85 5.04
N ILE A 103 -1.19 5.67 3.83
CA ILE A 103 -0.02 6.43 3.36
C ILE A 103 -0.41 7.89 3.16
N CYS A 104 -1.57 8.18 2.54
CA CYS A 104 -2.04 9.55 2.36
C CYS A 104 -2.20 10.28 3.70
N ILE A 105 -2.86 9.68 4.68
CA ILE A 105 -3.03 10.28 6.02
C ILE A 105 -1.66 10.55 6.67
N MET A 106 -0.72 9.62 6.57
CA MET A 106 0.62 9.79 7.12
C MET A 106 1.38 10.94 6.44
N ILE A 107 1.23 11.12 5.13
CA ILE A 107 1.83 12.25 4.41
C ILE A 107 1.21 13.58 4.88
N GLU A 108 -0.12 13.63 5.03
CA GLU A 108 -0.83 14.81 5.54
C GLU A 108 -0.37 15.18 6.97
N ASP A 109 -0.17 14.17 7.84
CA ASP A 109 0.37 14.36 9.18
C ASP A 109 1.80 14.93 9.17
N TYR A 110 2.67 14.44 8.27
CA TYR A 110 4.02 14.96 8.11
C TYR A 110 4.06 16.38 7.57
N GLU A 111 3.19 16.70 6.61
CA GLU A 111 3.03 18.04 6.09
C GLU A 111 2.59 19.01 7.19
N TYR A 112 1.63 18.60 8.04
CA TYR A 112 1.17 19.37 9.19
C TYR A 112 2.29 19.64 10.19
N GLU A 113 3.06 18.63 10.59
CA GLU A 113 4.15 18.78 11.55
C GLU A 113 5.29 19.66 11.01
N LEU A 114 5.64 19.55 9.71
CA LEU A 114 6.63 20.42 9.08
C LEU A 114 6.18 21.89 9.06
N LYS A 115 4.90 22.14 8.78
CA LYS A 115 4.32 23.49 8.85
C LYS A 115 4.32 24.03 10.28
N ARG A 116 4.02 23.19 11.27
CA ARG A 116 4.02 23.53 12.70
C ARG A 116 5.39 23.96 13.21
N VAL A 117 6.45 23.26 12.78
CA VAL A 117 7.85 23.58 13.13
C VAL A 117 8.37 24.80 12.34
N LYS A 118 7.56 25.37 11.44
CA LYS A 118 7.92 26.46 10.54
C LYS A 118 9.08 26.12 9.60
N ALA A 119 9.18 24.85 9.20
CA ALA A 119 10.19 24.38 8.27
C ALA A 119 10.14 25.11 6.91
N HIS A 120 9.00 25.70 6.54
CA HIS A 120 8.81 26.52 5.35
C HIS A 120 9.68 27.80 5.31
N HIS A 121 10.32 28.19 6.42
CA HIS A 121 11.30 29.28 6.44
C HIS A 121 12.72 28.84 6.00
N CYS A 122 12.93 27.55 5.74
CA CYS A 122 14.18 26.99 5.25
C CYS A 122 13.98 26.29 3.90
N GLU A 123 14.97 26.34 3.02
CA GLU A 123 14.91 25.72 1.68
C GLU A 123 14.70 24.20 1.78
N GLU A 124 15.31 23.56 2.77
CA GLU A 124 15.18 22.12 3.05
C GLU A 124 13.75 21.75 3.42
N GLY A 125 13.04 22.60 4.16
CA GLY A 125 11.65 22.37 4.52
C GLY A 125 10.69 22.60 3.36
N VAL A 126 10.96 23.59 2.49
CA VAL A 126 10.18 23.83 1.27
C VAL A 126 10.33 22.66 0.30
N THR A 127 11.55 22.19 0.07
CA THR A 127 11.81 21.02 -0.80
C THR A 127 11.17 19.75 -0.24
N GLN A 128 11.17 19.55 1.07
CA GLN A 128 10.48 18.42 1.71
C GLN A 128 8.96 18.49 1.54
N LEU A 129 8.35 19.66 1.73
CA LEU A 129 6.90 19.84 1.55
C LEU A 129 6.48 19.58 0.10
N ALA A 130 7.22 20.12 -0.86
CA ALA A 130 6.98 19.88 -2.28
C ALA A 130 7.13 18.39 -2.65
N TRP A 131 8.09 17.69 -2.03
CA TRP A 131 8.28 16.25 -2.22
C TRP A 131 7.09 15.45 -1.68
N LEU A 132 6.59 15.78 -0.48
CA LEU A 132 5.42 15.13 0.11
C LEU A 132 4.17 15.33 -0.76
N GLU A 133 3.95 16.56 -1.25
CA GLU A 133 2.83 16.89 -2.14
C GLU A 133 2.90 16.11 -3.46
N PHE A 134 4.09 16.04 -4.08
CA PHE A 134 4.31 15.24 -5.27
C PHE A 134 3.98 13.75 -5.05
N VAL A 135 4.47 13.16 -3.97
CA VAL A 135 4.21 11.74 -3.65
C VAL A 135 2.73 11.50 -3.40
N LEU A 136 2.06 12.41 -2.69
CA LEU A 136 0.63 12.35 -2.42
C LEU A 136 -0.20 12.40 -3.70
N ASP A 137 0.14 13.27 -4.65
CA ASP A 137 -0.55 13.38 -5.93
C ASP A 137 -0.36 12.12 -6.80
N GLN A 138 0.84 11.56 -6.83
CA GLN A 138 1.09 10.30 -7.53
C GLN A 138 0.33 9.12 -6.90
N LEU A 139 0.24 9.06 -5.56
CA LEU A 139 -0.58 8.06 -4.86
C LEU A 139 -2.07 8.19 -5.19
N LYS A 140 -2.60 9.42 -5.28
CA LYS A 140 -3.98 9.67 -5.71
C LYS A 140 -4.22 9.24 -7.16
N GLN A 141 -3.25 9.43 -8.04
CA GLN A 141 -3.31 8.99 -9.45
C GLN A 141 -3.14 7.47 -9.61
N GLY A 142 -2.67 6.77 -8.58
CA GLY A 142 -2.44 5.33 -8.60
C GLY A 142 -1.30 4.89 -9.52
N SER A 143 -0.26 5.71 -9.60
CA SER A 143 0.92 5.49 -10.43
C SER A 143 2.06 4.77 -9.69
N GLU A 144 1.78 4.04 -8.60
CA GLU A 144 2.82 3.56 -7.67
C GLU A 144 3.88 2.68 -8.31
N ARG A 145 3.50 1.92 -9.35
CA ARG A 145 4.42 1.04 -10.09
C ARG A 145 5.50 1.80 -10.87
N ARG A 146 5.32 3.09 -11.10
CA ARG A 146 6.26 3.93 -11.87
C ARG A 146 7.30 4.62 -10.98
N PHE A 147 7.19 4.47 -9.68
CA PHE A 147 8.15 5.04 -8.77
C PHE A 147 9.51 4.34 -8.85
N ASP A 148 10.55 5.15 -8.93
CA ASP A 148 11.91 4.73 -8.69
C ASP A 148 12.18 4.88 -7.18
N PHE A 149 12.10 3.77 -6.44
CA PHE A 149 12.22 3.77 -4.97
C PHE A 149 13.57 4.30 -4.49
N GLN A 150 14.63 4.17 -5.29
CA GLN A 150 15.93 4.70 -4.96
C GLN A 150 15.91 6.24 -5.00
N LYS A 151 15.27 6.82 -6.02
CA LYS A 151 15.10 8.27 -6.12
C LYS A 151 14.17 8.84 -5.04
N LEU A 152 13.14 8.10 -4.63
CA LEU A 152 12.29 8.51 -3.49
C LEU A 152 13.08 8.64 -2.18
N ARG A 153 14.10 7.78 -1.96
CA ARG A 153 14.92 7.81 -0.74
C ARG A 153 16.04 8.84 -0.82
N GLU A 154 16.66 9.00 -1.98
CA GLU A 154 17.93 9.73 -2.13
C GLU A 154 17.77 11.16 -2.65
N ASP A 155 16.73 11.49 -3.44
CA ASP A 155 16.75 12.71 -4.25
C ASP A 155 15.51 13.60 -4.04
N PRO A 156 15.67 14.80 -3.43
CA PRO A 156 14.64 15.83 -3.40
C PRO A 156 14.62 16.71 -4.64
N THR A 157 15.42 16.45 -5.70
CA THR A 157 15.40 17.30 -6.89
C THR A 157 14.12 17.10 -7.69
N ILE A 158 13.09 17.85 -7.28
CA ILE A 158 11.96 18.22 -8.12
C ILE A 158 12.53 19.18 -9.17
N ARG A 159 12.75 18.67 -10.37
CA ARG A 159 12.96 19.48 -11.57
C ARG A 159 11.69 19.49 -12.41
#